data_AF-A0A935F7N4-F1
#
_entry.id   AF-A0A935F7N4-F1
#
_cell.length_a   1.000
_cell.length_b   1.000
_cell.length_c   1.000
_cell.angle_alpha   90.00
_cell.angle_beta   90.00
_cell.angle_gamma   90.00
#
_symmetry.space_group_name_H-M   'P 1'
#
loop_
_entity.id
_entity.type
_entity.pdbx_description
1 polymer ?
#
loop_
_entity_poly.entity_id
_entity_poly.type
_entity_poly.pdbx_seq_one_letter_code
_entity_poly.pdbx_strand_id
1 'polypeptide(L)'
;MKKILSSLFIIAITTQLSAQKIIPIEFNGKKYEVLDMIPKGKVMWGGNSEEIPGDAAKSESNGSANTAAIVTVVGDNTKNGLEGKPYAAKLCKETKAGGKEDWYLPSKDESDAIYAFKDKFAVEERGTIWTSTEASGTTAVTKYWYTGAFYNVQKTDSYHFVCIRKVD
;
A
#
# COMPACT_ATOMS: atom_id res chain seq x y z
N MET A 1 51.49 -12.97 -29.91
CA MET A 1 50.66 -12.83 -28.69
C MET A 1 49.80 -11.57 -28.84
N LYS A 2 48.53 -11.71 -29.25
CA LYS A 2 47.59 -10.58 -29.41
C LYS A 2 46.79 -10.45 -28.11
N LYS A 3 46.95 -9.33 -27.40
CA LYS A 3 46.11 -8.99 -26.23
C LYS A 3 44.78 -8.44 -26.75
N ILE A 4 43.68 -9.10 -26.43
CA ILE A 4 42.32 -8.64 -26.71
C ILE A 4 41.89 -7.81 -25.50
N LEU A 5 41.73 -6.50 -25.67
CA LEU A 5 41.08 -5.64 -24.67
C LEU A 5 39.56 -5.82 -24.80
N SER A 6 38.95 -6.55 -23.87
CA SER A 6 37.50 -6.58 -23.72
C SER A 6 37.03 -5.27 -23.10
N SER A 7 36.36 -4.43 -23.88
CA SER A 7 35.71 -3.22 -23.38
C SER A 7 34.44 -3.62 -22.61
N LEU A 8 34.41 -3.37 -21.31
CA LEU A 8 33.20 -3.46 -20.50
C LEU A 8 32.28 -2.29 -20.86
N PHE A 9 31.13 -2.59 -21.46
CA PHE A 9 30.05 -1.62 -21.65
C PHE A 9 29.22 -1.60 -20.36
N ILE A 10 29.41 -0.61 -19.51
CA ILE A 10 28.58 -0.42 -18.32
C ILE A 10 27.27 0.24 -18.78
N ILE A 11 26.21 -0.54 -18.88
CA ILE A 11 24.86 -0.03 -19.10
C ILE A 11 24.38 0.57 -17.78
N ALA A 12 24.50 1.89 -17.64
CA ALA A 12 23.86 2.61 -16.57
C ALA A 12 22.34 2.61 -16.83
N ILE A 13 21.61 1.71 -16.16
CA ILE A 13 20.15 1.73 -16.13
C ILE A 13 19.77 2.94 -15.29
N THR A 14 19.47 4.06 -15.94
CA THR A 14 18.88 5.22 -15.27
C THR A 14 17.46 4.85 -14.88
N THR A 15 17.28 4.46 -13.62
CA THR A 15 15.94 4.40 -13.02
C THR A 15 15.44 5.85 -12.99
N GLN A 16 14.43 6.15 -13.80
CA GLN A 16 13.78 7.45 -13.75
C GLN A 16 13.16 7.58 -12.36
N LEU A 17 13.78 8.41 -11.52
CA LEU A 17 13.29 8.72 -10.19
C LEU A 17 11.99 9.51 -10.38
N SER A 18 10.87 8.83 -10.51
CA SER A 18 9.57 9.48 -10.39
C SER A 18 9.57 10.18 -9.04
N ALA A 19 9.40 11.50 -9.04
CA ALA A 19 9.30 12.27 -7.82
C ALA A 19 8.17 11.67 -6.98
N GLN A 20 8.52 11.14 -5.81
CA GLN A 20 7.55 10.55 -4.89
C GLN A 20 6.55 11.63 -4.51
N LYS A 21 5.29 11.45 -4.90
CA LYS A 21 4.25 12.44 -4.67
C LYS A 21 3.66 12.23 -3.27
N ILE A 22 4.15 13.01 -2.32
CA ILE A 22 3.67 13.06 -0.94
C ILE A 22 2.71 14.24 -0.80
N ILE A 23 1.50 13.97 -0.31
CA ILE A 23 0.39 14.91 -0.25
C ILE A 23 0.03 15.14 1.22
N PRO A 24 0.24 16.35 1.77
CA PRO A 24 -0.25 16.68 3.09
C PRO A 24 -1.78 16.87 3.05
N ILE A 25 -2.46 16.32 4.06
CA ILE A 25 -3.89 16.47 4.29
C ILE A 25 -4.16 16.73 5.77
N GLU A 26 -5.25 17.45 6.06
CA GLU A 26 -5.75 17.64 7.41
C GLU A 26 -7.24 17.31 7.42
N PHE A 27 -7.64 16.37 8.26
CA PHE A 27 -9.01 15.88 8.33
C PHE A 27 -9.44 15.76 9.79
N ASN A 28 -10.51 16.44 10.18
CA ASN A 28 -11.02 16.46 11.55
C ASN A 28 -9.94 16.78 12.60
N GLY A 29 -9.06 17.75 12.30
CA GLY A 29 -7.97 18.18 13.19
C GLY A 29 -6.78 17.22 13.25
N LYS A 30 -6.78 16.11 12.49
CA LYS A 30 -5.64 15.20 12.36
C LYS A 30 -4.87 15.49 11.08
N LYS A 31 -3.55 15.59 11.19
CA LYS A 31 -2.66 15.82 10.05
C LYS A 31 -2.06 14.50 9.57
N TYR A 32 -2.03 14.34 8.26
CA TYR A 32 -1.43 13.19 7.61
C TYR A 32 -0.59 13.62 6.42
N GLU A 33 0.38 12.78 6.07
CA GLU A 33 0.99 12.77 4.75
C GLU A 33 0.55 11.48 4.05
N VAL A 34 0.17 11.60 2.77
CA VAL A 34 -0.24 10.47 1.94
C VAL A 34 0.73 10.34 0.76
N LEU A 35 1.37 9.19 0.64
CA LEU A 35 2.19 8.82 -0.49
C LEU A 35 1.32 8.24 -1.60
N ASP A 36 1.28 8.92 -2.75
CA ASP A 36 0.57 8.49 -3.94
C ASP A 36 1.27 7.28 -4.58
N MET A 37 0.74 6.08 -4.32
CA MET A 37 1.22 4.82 -4.88
C MET A 37 0.41 4.36 -6.10
N ILE A 38 -0.57 5.15 -6.55
CA ILE A 38 -1.41 4.84 -7.71
C ILE A 38 -0.58 4.55 -8.98
N PRO A 39 0.48 5.32 -9.30
CA PRO A 39 1.31 5.07 -10.48
C PRO A 39 2.11 3.75 -10.43
N LYS A 40 2.25 3.11 -9.26
CA LYS A 40 2.89 1.78 -9.15
C LYS A 40 2.00 0.65 -9.65
N GLY A 41 0.74 0.93 -9.95
CA GLY A 41 -0.23 -0.06 -10.39
C GLY A 41 -0.96 -0.73 -9.23
N LYS A 42 -1.79 -1.71 -9.59
CA LYS A 42 -2.65 -2.44 -8.66
C LYS A 42 -1.90 -3.65 -8.10
N VAL A 43 -2.07 -3.92 -6.81
CA VAL A 43 -1.47 -5.06 -6.11
C VAL A 43 -2.51 -5.73 -5.24
N MET A 44 -2.19 -6.91 -4.73
CA MET A 44 -3.02 -7.60 -3.75
C MET A 44 -2.87 -7.03 -2.35
N TRP A 45 -3.82 -7.38 -1.47
CA TRP A 45 -3.78 -6.98 -0.06
C TRP A 45 -2.69 -7.74 0.72
N GLY A 46 -2.56 -9.05 0.45
CA GLY A 46 -1.64 -10.00 1.09
C GLY A 46 -2.39 -11.19 1.74
N GLY A 47 -1.70 -12.27 2.09
CA GLY A 47 -2.24 -13.29 3.02
C GLY A 47 -3.56 -13.96 2.60
N ASN A 48 -3.57 -14.65 1.46
CA ASN A 48 -4.75 -15.42 1.04
C ASN A 48 -5.07 -16.56 2.01
N SER A 49 -6.35 -16.76 2.36
CA SER A 49 -6.84 -17.81 3.27
C SER A 49 -6.17 -17.83 4.65
N GLU A 50 -5.63 -16.68 5.09
CA GLU A 50 -4.98 -16.51 6.38
C GLU A 50 -5.59 -15.30 7.08
N GLU A 51 -6.34 -15.57 8.14
CA GLU A 51 -6.83 -14.52 9.04
C GLU A 51 -5.66 -14.04 9.90
N ILE A 52 -5.50 -12.72 10.01
CA ILE A 52 -4.49 -12.15 10.89
C ILE A 52 -4.93 -12.45 12.34
N PRO A 53 -4.12 -13.21 13.13
CA PRO A 53 -4.57 -13.72 14.42
C PRO A 53 -4.98 -12.64 15.41
N GLY A 54 -5.96 -12.98 16.26
CA GLY A 54 -6.37 -12.13 17.38
C GLY A 54 -6.96 -10.79 16.95
N ASP A 55 -7.61 -10.74 15.79
CA ASP A 55 -8.21 -9.52 15.22
C ASP A 55 -7.21 -8.37 15.00
N ALA A 56 -5.90 -8.69 14.93
CA ALA A 56 -4.83 -7.68 14.94
C ALA A 56 -4.81 -6.78 13.70
N ALA A 57 -5.52 -7.14 12.63
CA ALA A 57 -5.73 -6.31 11.44
C ALA A 57 -7.17 -5.80 11.28
N LYS A 58 -8.04 -5.94 12.28
CA LYS A 58 -9.46 -5.52 12.20
C LYS A 58 -9.73 -4.10 12.73
N SER A 59 -8.71 -3.38 13.21
CA SER A 59 -8.93 -2.00 13.64
C SER A 59 -9.43 -1.14 12.49
N GLU A 60 -10.49 -0.37 12.71
CA GLU A 60 -11.00 0.57 11.71
C GLU A 60 -10.20 1.88 11.69
N SER A 61 -9.42 2.20 12.74
CA SER A 61 -8.79 3.52 12.92
C SER A 61 -7.27 3.50 13.15
N ASN A 62 -6.66 2.31 13.18
CA ASN A 62 -5.22 2.15 13.44
C ASN A 62 -4.53 1.39 12.31
N GLY A 63 -4.34 2.06 11.16
CA GLY A 63 -3.73 1.44 10.00
C GLY A 63 -2.28 1.04 10.22
N SER A 64 -1.57 1.75 11.10
CA SER A 64 -0.20 1.43 11.48
C SER A 64 -0.09 0.08 12.18
N ALA A 65 -0.92 -0.16 13.20
CA ALA A 65 -0.96 -1.44 13.90
C ALA A 65 -1.41 -2.58 12.98
N ASN A 66 -2.47 -2.37 12.19
CA ASN A 66 -2.93 -3.37 11.22
C ASN A 66 -1.82 -3.73 10.22
N THR A 67 -1.19 -2.74 9.62
CA THR A 67 -0.12 -2.94 8.62
C THR A 67 1.04 -3.72 9.22
N ALA A 68 1.44 -3.42 10.45
CA ALA A 68 2.47 -4.18 11.15
C ALA A 68 2.06 -5.64 11.34
N ALA A 69 0.83 -5.90 11.82
CA ALA A 69 0.32 -7.26 12.01
C ALA A 69 0.24 -8.06 10.70
N ILE A 70 -0.24 -7.43 9.62
CA ILE A 70 -0.29 -8.05 8.28
C ILE A 70 1.11 -8.46 7.83
N VAL A 71 2.08 -7.55 7.90
CA VAL A 71 3.45 -7.84 7.45
C VAL A 71 4.11 -8.93 8.30
N THR A 72 3.87 -8.94 9.61
CA THR A 72 4.38 -9.99 10.51
C THR A 72 3.84 -11.38 10.15
N VAL A 73 2.56 -11.49 9.82
CA VAL A 73 1.91 -12.78 9.54
C VAL A 73 2.16 -13.24 8.11
N VAL A 74 2.04 -12.33 7.14
CA VAL A 74 2.14 -12.64 5.70
C VAL A 74 3.60 -12.78 5.26
N GLY A 75 4.53 -12.02 5.85
CA GLY A 75 5.96 -12.10 5.55
C GLY A 75 6.28 -11.87 4.07
N ASP A 76 6.96 -12.83 3.45
CA ASP A 76 7.31 -12.82 2.01
C ASP A 76 6.22 -13.37 1.10
N ASN A 77 5.00 -13.53 1.63
CA ASN A 77 3.83 -14.00 0.88
C ASN A 77 4.02 -15.43 0.33
N THR A 78 4.68 -16.31 1.08
CA THR A 78 5.17 -17.62 0.60
C THR A 78 4.11 -18.72 0.51
N LYS A 79 2.88 -18.42 0.93
CA LYS A 79 1.81 -19.40 1.06
C LYS A 79 0.82 -19.28 -0.10
N ASN A 80 0.05 -20.35 -0.33
CA ASN A 80 -1.08 -20.37 -1.27
C ASN A 80 -0.75 -19.92 -2.71
N GLY A 81 0.47 -20.22 -3.18
CA GLY A 81 0.94 -19.90 -4.53
C GLY A 81 1.27 -18.43 -4.76
N LEU A 82 1.48 -17.66 -3.69
CA LEU A 82 1.75 -16.23 -3.75
C LEU A 82 3.23 -15.83 -3.63
N GLU A 83 4.14 -16.82 -3.63
CA GLU A 83 5.58 -16.65 -3.39
C GLU A 83 6.15 -15.40 -4.09
N GLY A 84 6.69 -14.48 -3.30
CA GLY A 84 7.35 -13.27 -3.80
C GLY A 84 6.42 -12.24 -4.47
N LYS A 85 5.09 -12.45 -4.50
CA LYS A 85 4.17 -11.46 -5.05
C LYS A 85 4.08 -10.26 -4.10
N PRO A 86 4.25 -9.03 -4.61
CA PRO A 86 4.15 -7.83 -3.79
C PRO A 86 2.72 -7.62 -3.30
N TYR A 87 2.58 -7.06 -2.11
CA TYR A 87 1.28 -6.74 -1.52
C TYR A 87 1.31 -5.39 -0.81
N ALA A 88 0.15 -4.74 -0.75
CA ALA A 88 0.01 -3.33 -0.41
C ALA A 88 0.59 -2.98 0.97
N ALA A 89 0.29 -3.78 1.99
CA ALA A 89 0.76 -3.54 3.37
C ALA A 89 2.30 -3.53 3.47
N LYS A 90 2.98 -4.49 2.84
CA LYS A 90 4.45 -4.55 2.82
C LYS A 90 5.08 -3.42 2.04
N LEU A 91 4.54 -3.09 0.86
CA LEU A 91 5.01 -1.95 0.07
C LEU A 91 4.93 -0.64 0.84
N CYS A 92 3.87 -0.45 1.64
CA CYS A 92 3.76 0.70 2.52
C CYS A 92 4.67 0.62 3.74
N LYS A 93 4.91 -0.55 4.30
CA LYS A 93 5.80 -0.70 5.46
C LYS A 93 7.28 -0.50 5.12
N GLU A 94 7.69 -0.86 3.92
CA GLU A 94 9.11 -0.86 3.50
C GLU A 94 9.56 0.43 2.80
N THR A 95 8.61 1.24 2.30
CA THR A 95 8.96 2.48 1.60
C THR A 95 9.63 3.48 2.55
N LYS A 96 10.67 4.14 2.05
CA LYS A 96 11.39 5.21 2.74
C LYS A 96 11.09 6.58 2.13
N ALA A 97 9.87 6.74 1.63
CA ALA A 97 9.53 7.88 0.81
C ALA A 97 9.68 9.19 1.59
N GLY A 98 10.27 10.21 0.96
CA GLY A 98 10.59 11.48 1.63
C GLY A 98 11.54 11.36 2.83
N GLY A 99 12.30 10.26 2.94
CA GLY A 99 13.18 9.99 4.09
C GLY A 99 12.43 9.58 5.37
N LYS A 100 11.15 9.17 5.26
CA LYS A 100 10.31 8.72 6.39
C LYS A 100 10.14 7.20 6.36
N GLU A 101 10.07 6.56 7.52
CA GLU A 101 10.03 5.08 7.67
C GLU A 101 8.76 4.56 8.37
N ASP A 102 7.83 5.46 8.71
CA ASP A 102 6.59 5.20 9.44
C ASP A 102 5.35 5.21 8.53
N TRP A 103 5.55 4.91 7.25
CA TRP A 103 4.47 4.70 6.29
C TRP A 103 3.71 3.40 6.59
N TYR A 104 2.40 3.43 6.38
CA TYR A 104 1.54 2.26 6.51
C TYR A 104 0.36 2.32 5.54
N LEU A 105 -0.30 1.17 5.32
CA LEU A 105 -1.53 1.11 4.53
C LEU A 105 -2.67 1.69 5.41
N PRO A 106 -3.51 2.63 4.90
CA PRO A 106 -4.51 3.30 5.71
C PRO A 106 -5.55 2.33 6.23
N SER A 107 -6.01 2.48 7.47
CA SER A 107 -7.22 1.80 7.95
C SER A 107 -8.47 2.33 7.26
N LYS A 108 -9.61 1.66 7.51
CA LYS A 108 -10.92 2.07 7.01
C LYS A 108 -11.21 3.56 7.26
N ASP A 109 -11.07 4.04 8.48
CA ASP A 109 -11.36 5.44 8.86
C ASP A 109 -10.28 6.41 8.34
N GLU A 110 -9.01 5.99 8.26
CA GLU A 110 -7.96 6.81 7.66
C GLU A 110 -8.17 6.96 6.13
N SER A 111 -8.81 5.98 5.49
CA SER A 111 -9.19 6.08 4.08
C SER A 111 -10.31 7.10 3.82
N ASP A 112 -11.13 7.43 4.83
CA ASP A 112 -12.09 8.54 4.73
C ASP A 112 -11.38 9.89 4.62
N ALA A 113 -10.29 10.08 5.36
CA ALA A 113 -9.45 11.26 5.23
C ALA A 113 -8.88 11.37 3.81
N ILE A 114 -8.36 10.28 3.26
CA ILE A 114 -7.86 10.24 1.87
C ILE A 114 -8.98 10.57 0.87
N TYR A 115 -10.16 9.97 1.04
CA TYR A 115 -11.31 10.19 0.16
C TYR A 115 -11.78 11.65 0.16
N ALA A 116 -11.74 12.34 1.30
CA ALA A 116 -12.08 13.76 1.39
C ALA A 116 -11.16 14.66 0.55
N PHE A 117 -9.96 14.18 0.20
CA PHE A 117 -9.00 14.87 -0.67
C PHE A 117 -8.77 14.14 -1.99
N LYS A 118 -9.75 13.35 -2.44
CA LYS A 118 -9.61 12.44 -3.58
C LYS A 118 -9.15 13.10 -4.89
N ASP A 119 -9.51 14.35 -5.11
CA ASP A 119 -9.13 15.13 -6.31
C ASP A 119 -7.61 15.38 -6.40
N LYS A 120 -6.87 15.16 -5.32
CA LYS A 120 -5.39 15.23 -5.31
C LYS A 120 -4.74 13.97 -5.89
N PHE A 121 -5.49 12.89 -6.12
CA PHE A 121 -4.97 11.60 -6.59
C PHE A 121 -5.51 11.28 -7.98
N ALA A 122 -4.66 10.72 -8.84
CA ALA A 122 -5.02 10.33 -10.20
C ALA A 122 -5.63 8.92 -10.24
N VAL A 123 -6.57 8.63 -9.34
CA VAL A 123 -7.33 7.38 -9.36
C VAL A 123 -8.39 7.49 -10.44
N GLU A 124 -8.57 6.43 -11.24
CA GLU A 124 -9.68 6.36 -12.18
C GLU A 124 -11.03 6.58 -11.47
N GLU A 125 -12.02 7.19 -12.13
CA GLU A 125 -13.30 7.59 -11.50
C GLU A 125 -14.00 6.44 -10.73
N ARG A 126 -13.82 5.21 -11.22
CA ARG A 126 -14.31 3.96 -10.63
C ARG A 126 -13.20 3.10 -10.00
N GLY A 127 -12.13 3.74 -9.54
CA GLY A 127 -11.05 3.05 -8.87
C GLY A 127 -11.44 2.64 -7.46
N THR A 128 -10.65 1.74 -6.91
CA THR A 128 -10.80 1.21 -5.55
C THR A 128 -9.44 1.18 -4.92
N ILE A 129 -9.32 1.65 -3.67
CA ILE A 129 -8.08 1.53 -2.90
C ILE A 129 -8.23 0.50 -1.78
N TRP A 130 -7.14 -0.20 -1.51
CA TRP A 130 -7.00 -1.02 -0.32
C TRP A 130 -7.00 -0.19 0.96
N THR A 131 -7.62 -0.74 2.00
CA THR A 131 -7.37 -0.35 3.39
C THR A 131 -6.61 -1.47 4.10
N SER A 132 -6.01 -1.22 5.25
CA SER A 132 -5.39 -2.24 6.12
C SER A 132 -6.40 -2.98 7.00
N THR A 133 -7.69 -2.68 6.91
CA THR A 133 -8.72 -3.33 7.73
C THR A 133 -9.10 -4.67 7.09
N GLU A 134 -8.80 -5.74 7.79
CA GLU A 134 -9.19 -7.11 7.43
C GLU A 134 -10.68 -7.32 7.71
N ALA A 135 -11.38 -7.98 6.78
CA ALA A 135 -12.77 -8.37 6.97
C ALA A 135 -12.90 -9.84 7.39
N SER A 136 -12.07 -10.73 6.82
CA SER A 136 -12.01 -12.15 7.16
C SER A 136 -10.69 -12.78 6.71
N GLY A 137 -10.50 -14.08 6.94
CA GLY A 137 -9.35 -14.83 6.42
C GLY A 137 -9.16 -14.76 4.91
N THR A 138 -10.21 -14.49 4.13
CA THR A 138 -10.13 -14.38 2.66
C THR A 138 -10.43 -12.99 2.11
N THR A 139 -10.98 -12.08 2.92
CA THR A 139 -11.43 -10.76 2.45
C THR A 139 -10.85 -9.60 3.24
N ALA A 140 -10.67 -8.47 2.57
CA ALA A 140 -10.24 -7.20 3.16
C ALA A 140 -11.15 -6.06 2.72
N VAL A 141 -11.15 -4.99 3.51
CA VAL A 141 -11.98 -3.81 3.28
C VAL A 141 -11.29 -2.90 2.26
N THR A 142 -12.06 -2.42 1.29
CA THR A 142 -11.65 -1.42 0.30
C THR A 142 -12.52 -0.17 0.36
N LYS A 143 -11.98 0.95 -0.13
CA LYS A 143 -12.71 2.20 -0.34
C LYS A 143 -12.92 2.43 -1.84
N TYR A 144 -14.17 2.53 -2.27
CA TYR A 144 -14.54 2.80 -3.66
C TYR A 144 -14.57 4.30 -3.95
N TRP A 145 -13.85 4.73 -5.00
CA TRP A 145 -13.55 6.14 -5.24
C TRP A 145 -14.73 6.95 -5.79
N TYR A 146 -15.64 6.28 -6.52
CA TYR A 146 -16.82 6.94 -7.08
C TYR A 146 -17.79 7.37 -5.97
N THR A 147 -18.22 6.43 -5.13
CA THR A 147 -19.27 6.68 -4.12
C THR A 147 -18.76 6.87 -2.70
N GLY A 148 -17.50 6.52 -2.41
CA GLY A 148 -16.98 6.46 -1.05
C GLY A 148 -17.48 5.25 -0.25
N ALA A 149 -18.17 4.31 -0.87
CA ALA A 149 -18.62 3.09 -0.20
C ALA A 149 -17.45 2.17 0.16
N PHE A 150 -17.67 1.35 1.19
CA PHE A 150 -16.76 0.27 1.57
C PHE A 150 -17.24 -1.06 1.00
N TYR A 151 -16.29 -1.89 0.58
CA TYR A 151 -16.58 -3.25 0.10
C TYR A 151 -15.59 -4.26 0.69
N ASN A 152 -16.10 -5.44 1.03
CA ASN A 152 -15.28 -6.60 1.38
C ASN A 152 -15.02 -7.38 0.10
N VAL A 153 -13.75 -7.48 -0.28
CA VAL A 153 -13.31 -8.10 -1.54
C VAL A 153 -12.19 -9.10 -1.27
N GLN A 154 -11.91 -9.97 -2.22
CA GLN A 154 -10.91 -11.03 -2.02
C GLN A 154 -9.53 -10.42 -1.85
N LYS A 155 -8.77 -10.87 -0.84
CA LYS A 155 -7.41 -10.37 -0.57
C LYS A 155 -6.45 -10.56 -1.76
N THR A 156 -6.77 -11.49 -2.65
CA THR A 156 -6.01 -11.84 -3.86
C THR A 156 -6.33 -10.96 -5.07
N ASP A 157 -7.42 -10.17 -5.03
CA ASP A 157 -7.75 -9.22 -6.09
C ASP A 157 -6.68 -8.12 -6.17
N SER A 158 -6.57 -7.47 -7.33
CA SER A 158 -5.63 -6.37 -7.52
C SER A 158 -6.36 -5.03 -7.51
N TYR A 159 -6.12 -4.22 -6.48
CA TYR A 159 -6.64 -2.85 -6.37
C TYR A 159 -5.52 -1.83 -6.18
N HIS A 160 -5.87 -0.56 -6.33
CA HIS A 160 -4.93 0.52 -6.04
C HIS A 160 -4.63 0.57 -4.53
N PHE A 161 -3.59 1.31 -4.17
CA PHE A 161 -3.25 1.58 -2.79
C PHE A 161 -2.54 2.93 -2.70
N VAL A 162 -2.54 3.48 -1.49
CA VAL A 162 -1.73 4.62 -1.08
C VAL A 162 -1.13 4.28 0.28
N CYS A 163 -0.04 4.94 0.65
CA CYS A 163 0.49 4.83 2.00
C CYS A 163 0.21 6.12 2.74
N ILE A 164 -0.05 6.03 4.04
CA ILE A 164 -0.32 7.18 4.90
C ILE A 164 0.61 7.13 6.11
N ARG A 165 0.94 8.30 6.65
CA ARG A 165 1.56 8.47 7.97
C ARG A 165 0.88 9.59 8.73
N LYS A 166 0.89 9.50 10.07
CA LYS A 166 0.43 10.61 10.93
C LYS A 166 1.54 11.64 11.03
N VAL A 167 1.16 12.92 11.10
CA VAL A 167 2.08 14.03 11.34
C VAL A 167 1.70 14.61 12.69
N ASP A 168 2.61 14.52 13.65
CA ASP A 168 2.49 15.15 14.97
C ASP A 168 2.51 16.68 14.87
#